data_AF-A0A0Q9P450-F1
#
_entry.id   AF-A0A0Q9P450-F1
#
_cell.length_a   1.000
_cell.length_b   1.000
_cell.length_c   1.000
_cell.angle_alpha   90.00
_cell.angle_beta   90.00
_cell.angle_gamma   90.00
#
_symmetry.space_group_name_H-M   'P 1'
#
loop_
_entity.id
_entity.type
_entity.pdbx_description
1 polymer ?
#
loop_
_entity_poly.entity_id
_entity_poly.type
_entity_poly.pdbx_seq_one_letter_code
_entity_poly.pdbx_strand_id
1 'polypeptide(L)'
;MDITFMVALVIALALFFDFTNGFHDTANAMATPIATGAIKPKTAVALAAVLNLVGAFLSTEVAKTVSGGIIREGSGGVQITPEIIFAGLMGAVLWNMITWLKGLPSSSSHALFGGLIGAAIVGAGFSSVNLETLLQKVILPAIFAPVIAGLAAYVCTRLAYALTSRHDPETGSKLTQKRGGFRTGQIFTSSLVALAHGTNDAQKTMGIITLVLIAAGTQTPGSGPQLWVITACALAIAIGTYAGGWRIIRTMGSGLTEVKPAQGFAAESSTASAILASSHLGFALSTTQVASGSVIGSGMGRRGTTVRWNMVGKIALGWLFTLPAAGIVGALTALLVMTGVVGVLIAAIAGTGAVLFMFFYSRKSSVSHQNAVEVEEAGQAVRFAKKKAMARARAEAKAKAKADAKANDPKENRR
;
A
#
# COMPACT_ATOMS: atom_id res chain seq x y z
N MET A 1 -29.40 5.09 -21.54
CA MET A 1 -28.01 5.60 -21.65
C MET A 1 -27.30 4.67 -22.60
N ASP A 2 -26.48 5.19 -23.50
CA ASP A 2 -25.69 4.33 -24.38
C ASP A 2 -24.78 3.42 -23.52
N ILE A 3 -24.79 2.11 -23.81
CA ILE A 3 -23.98 1.12 -23.08
C ILE A 3 -22.49 1.50 -23.14
N THR A 4 -22.06 2.08 -24.24
CA THR A 4 -20.69 2.58 -24.44
C THR A 4 -20.34 3.68 -23.43
N PHE A 5 -21.25 4.63 -23.22
CA PHE A 5 -21.06 5.70 -22.23
C PHE A 5 -20.97 5.14 -20.81
N MET A 6 -21.83 4.16 -20.48
CA MET A 6 -21.79 3.53 -19.16
C MET A 6 -20.48 2.78 -18.92
N VAL A 7 -20.03 2.00 -19.89
CA VAL A 7 -18.75 1.29 -19.83
C VAL A 7 -17.59 2.27 -19.64
N ALA A 8 -17.56 3.37 -20.41
CA ALA A 8 -16.53 4.39 -20.28
C ALA A 8 -16.54 5.05 -18.89
N LEU A 9 -17.73 5.33 -18.33
CA LEU A 9 -17.88 5.88 -16.99
C LEU A 9 -17.36 4.92 -15.92
N VAL A 10 -17.68 3.63 -16.03
CA VAL A 10 -17.21 2.60 -15.09
C VAL A 10 -15.69 2.46 -15.19
N ILE A 11 -15.11 2.43 -16.41
CA ILE A 11 -13.66 2.37 -16.61
C ILE A 11 -12.98 3.58 -15.97
N ALA A 12 -13.50 4.79 -16.18
CA ALA A 12 -12.95 6.00 -15.57
C ALA A 12 -12.97 5.92 -14.03
N LEU A 13 -14.08 5.45 -13.44
CA LEU A 13 -14.19 5.27 -11.99
C LEU A 13 -13.29 4.15 -11.46
N ALA A 14 -13.13 3.05 -12.20
CA ALA A 14 -12.23 1.94 -11.87
C ALA A 14 -10.77 2.38 -11.88
N LEU A 15 -10.34 3.14 -12.89
CA LEU A 15 -8.99 3.71 -12.95
C LEU A 15 -8.77 4.75 -11.84
N PHE A 16 -9.80 5.55 -11.52
CA PHE A 16 -9.73 6.44 -10.37
C PHE A 16 -9.61 5.66 -9.06
N PHE A 17 -10.37 4.58 -8.90
CA PHE A 17 -10.23 3.67 -7.76
C PHE A 17 -8.80 3.11 -7.67
N ASP A 18 -8.22 2.65 -8.77
CA ASP A 18 -6.86 2.11 -8.81
C ASP A 18 -5.79 3.16 -8.46
N PHE A 19 -5.97 4.38 -8.96
CA PHE A 19 -5.18 5.54 -8.54
C PHE A 19 -5.33 5.78 -7.04
N THR A 20 -6.55 5.73 -6.50
CA THR A 20 -6.76 5.91 -5.06
C THR A 20 -6.10 4.80 -4.26
N ASN A 21 -6.19 3.57 -4.75
CA ASN A 21 -5.59 2.40 -4.12
C ASN A 21 -4.06 2.52 -4.07
N GLY A 22 -3.45 2.88 -5.20
CA GLY A 22 -2.01 3.12 -5.30
C GLY A 22 -1.53 4.13 -4.25
N PHE A 23 -2.21 5.26 -4.11
CA PHE A 23 -1.80 6.28 -3.14
C PHE A 23 -2.04 5.82 -1.69
N HIS A 24 -3.14 5.11 -1.42
CA HIS A 24 -3.46 4.57 -0.09
C HIS A 24 -2.39 3.60 0.40
N ASP A 25 -2.04 2.65 -0.47
CA ASP A 25 -1.26 1.49 -0.12
C ASP A 25 0.25 1.68 -0.31
N THR A 26 0.69 2.86 -0.81
CA THR A 26 2.10 3.29 -0.70
C THR A 26 2.62 3.14 0.73
N ALA A 27 1.78 3.36 1.74
CA ALA A 27 2.14 3.22 3.14
C ALA A 27 2.56 1.79 3.51
N ASN A 28 1.98 0.77 2.89
CA ASN A 28 2.24 -0.63 3.21
C ASN A 28 3.69 -1.03 2.88
N ALA A 29 4.25 -0.48 1.81
CA ALA A 29 5.62 -0.77 1.39
C ALA A 29 6.63 0.28 1.88
N MET A 30 6.23 1.56 1.98
CA MET A 30 7.18 2.66 2.14
C MET A 30 7.16 3.35 3.51
N ALA A 31 6.16 3.12 4.36
CA ALA A 31 6.13 3.76 5.67
C ALA A 31 7.30 3.30 6.57
N THR A 32 7.61 2.00 6.57
CA THR A 32 8.72 1.43 7.36
C THR A 32 10.11 1.86 6.89
N PRO A 33 10.50 1.80 5.59
CA PRO A 33 11.84 2.23 5.16
C PRO A 33 12.02 3.75 5.24
N ILE A 34 10.94 4.54 5.19
CA ILE A 34 11.00 5.98 5.43
C ILE A 34 11.21 6.24 6.93
N ALA A 35 10.44 5.59 7.81
CA ALA A 35 10.53 5.78 9.26
C ALA A 35 11.87 5.32 9.84
N THR A 36 12.47 4.25 9.33
CA THR A 36 13.82 3.81 9.74
C THR A 36 14.95 4.68 9.18
N GLY A 37 14.64 5.62 8.28
CA GLY A 37 15.61 6.42 7.54
C GLY A 37 16.39 5.60 6.51
N ALA A 38 15.93 4.41 6.12
CA ALA A 38 16.56 3.59 5.10
C ALA A 38 16.54 4.29 3.73
N ILE A 39 15.37 4.81 3.33
CA ILE A 39 15.12 5.50 2.05
C ILE A 39 14.53 6.90 2.31
N LYS A 40 14.90 7.88 1.49
CA LYS A 40 14.29 9.22 1.53
C LYS A 40 12.83 9.17 1.00
N PRO A 41 11.90 9.95 1.56
CA PRO A 41 10.47 9.91 1.19
C PRO A 41 10.18 9.93 -0.32
N LYS A 42 10.72 10.91 -1.06
CA LYS A 42 10.47 11.02 -2.52
C LYS A 42 11.05 9.84 -3.31
N THR A 43 12.23 9.36 -2.92
CA THR A 43 12.87 8.20 -3.55
C THR A 43 12.07 6.92 -3.29
N ALA A 44 11.53 6.78 -2.07
CA ALA A 44 10.73 5.63 -1.67
C ALA A 44 9.45 5.52 -2.53
N VAL A 45 8.68 6.60 -2.66
CA VAL A 45 7.45 6.58 -3.46
C VAL A 45 7.71 6.44 -4.97
N ALA A 46 8.82 6.99 -5.47
CA ALA A 46 9.23 6.80 -6.87
C ALA A 46 9.61 5.34 -7.17
N LEU A 47 10.41 4.72 -6.29
CA LEU A 47 10.77 3.31 -6.40
C LEU A 47 9.53 2.42 -6.32
N ALA A 48 8.64 2.69 -5.36
CA ALA A 48 7.39 1.96 -5.22
C ALA A 48 6.51 2.07 -6.47
N ALA A 49 6.40 3.25 -7.08
CA ALA A 49 5.61 3.47 -8.28
C ALA A 49 6.12 2.65 -9.48
N VAL A 50 7.44 2.64 -9.70
CA VAL A 50 8.05 1.84 -10.77
C VAL A 50 7.83 0.35 -10.53
N LEU A 51 8.01 -0.12 -9.30
CA LEU A 51 7.83 -1.53 -8.98
C LEU A 51 6.36 -1.97 -9.02
N ASN A 52 5.42 -1.11 -8.62
CA ASN A 52 3.99 -1.35 -8.80
C ASN A 52 3.64 -1.48 -10.28
N LEU A 53 4.17 -0.57 -11.12
CA LEU A 53 3.97 -0.64 -12.57
C LEU A 53 4.50 -1.95 -13.13
N VAL A 54 5.73 -2.34 -12.80
CA VAL A 54 6.32 -3.61 -13.27
C VAL A 54 5.53 -4.81 -12.75
N GLY A 55 5.18 -4.81 -11.46
CA GLY A 55 4.45 -5.91 -10.82
C GLY A 55 3.10 -6.18 -11.46
N ALA A 56 2.41 -5.13 -11.94
CA ALA A 56 1.13 -5.27 -12.64
C ALA A 56 1.22 -6.11 -13.93
N PHE A 57 2.40 -6.21 -14.57
CA PHE A 57 2.60 -7.03 -15.77
C PHE A 57 3.05 -8.47 -15.48
N LEU A 58 3.33 -8.82 -14.22
CA LEU A 58 3.90 -10.14 -13.89
C LEU A 58 2.85 -11.24 -13.69
N SER A 59 1.58 -10.91 -13.52
CA SER A 59 0.52 -11.90 -13.29
C SER A 59 -0.87 -11.37 -13.67
N THR A 60 -1.80 -12.28 -13.95
CA THR A 60 -3.23 -11.99 -14.23
C THR A 60 -4.19 -12.91 -13.46
N GLU A 61 -3.69 -13.74 -12.53
CA GLU A 61 -4.48 -14.74 -11.80
C GLU A 61 -5.53 -14.15 -10.84
N VAL A 62 -5.19 -13.06 -10.16
CA VAL A 62 -6.13 -12.33 -9.30
C VAL A 62 -7.23 -11.69 -10.15
N ALA A 63 -6.87 -11.12 -11.30
CA ALA A 63 -7.84 -10.51 -12.22
C ALA A 63 -8.88 -11.53 -12.71
N LYS A 64 -8.42 -12.74 -13.10
CA LYS A 64 -9.29 -13.85 -13.50
C LYS A 64 -10.23 -14.28 -12.36
N THR A 65 -9.73 -14.31 -11.13
CA THR A 65 -10.55 -14.66 -9.96
C THR A 65 -11.62 -13.59 -9.70
N VAL A 66 -11.26 -12.31 -9.81
CA VAL A 66 -12.20 -11.20 -9.60
C VAL A 66 -13.26 -11.15 -10.70
N SER A 67 -12.88 -11.37 -11.95
CA SER A 67 -13.82 -11.33 -13.09
C SER A 67 -14.69 -12.59 -13.23
N GLY A 68 -14.42 -13.69 -12.53
CA GLY A 68 -15.14 -14.96 -12.73
C GLY A 68 -15.57 -15.72 -11.47
N GLY A 69 -15.16 -15.31 -10.27
CA GLY A 69 -15.37 -16.08 -9.03
C GLY A 69 -16.43 -15.53 -8.06
N ILE A 70 -16.63 -14.21 -8.03
CA ILE A 70 -17.36 -13.54 -6.94
C ILE A 70 -18.84 -13.34 -7.28
N ILE A 71 -19.14 -13.15 -8.57
CA ILE A 71 -20.48 -12.95 -9.11
C ILE A 71 -20.82 -14.17 -9.96
N ARG A 72 -22.02 -14.73 -9.77
CA ARG A 72 -22.49 -15.90 -10.54
C ARG A 72 -22.82 -15.49 -11.97
N GLU A 73 -21.89 -15.68 -12.89
CA GLU A 73 -22.10 -15.50 -14.34
C GLU A 73 -22.60 -16.80 -15.00
N GLY A 74 -23.29 -16.68 -16.14
CA GLY A 74 -23.69 -17.82 -17.00
C GLY A 74 -25.20 -18.01 -17.14
N SER A 75 -25.59 -19.07 -17.86
CA SER A 75 -26.98 -19.38 -18.28
C SER A 75 -27.97 -19.70 -17.14
N GLY A 76 -27.51 -19.70 -15.89
CA GLY A 76 -28.33 -19.75 -14.67
C GLY A 76 -27.87 -18.78 -13.57
N GLY A 77 -27.03 -17.80 -13.93
CA GLY A 77 -26.49 -16.76 -13.05
C GLY A 77 -27.23 -15.42 -13.17
N VAL A 78 -26.75 -14.41 -12.43
CA VAL A 78 -27.26 -13.04 -12.53
C VAL A 78 -26.38 -12.26 -13.50
N GLN A 79 -26.96 -11.67 -14.54
CA GLN A 79 -26.27 -10.66 -15.33
C GLN A 79 -26.10 -9.39 -14.50
N ILE A 80 -24.88 -9.12 -14.04
CA ILE A 80 -24.56 -7.84 -13.41
C ILE A 80 -24.34 -6.81 -14.51
N THR A 81 -25.14 -5.76 -14.49
CA THR A 81 -25.04 -4.68 -15.47
C THR A 81 -23.92 -3.70 -15.10
N PRO A 82 -23.34 -2.98 -16.08
CA PRO A 82 -22.35 -1.93 -15.82
C PRO A 82 -22.80 -0.90 -14.77
N GLU A 83 -24.10 -0.60 -14.70
CA GLU A 83 -24.75 0.27 -13.72
C GLU A 83 -24.52 -0.19 -12.27
N ILE A 84 -24.69 -1.49 -12.01
CA ILE A 84 -24.48 -2.06 -10.68
C ILE A 84 -22.99 -2.08 -10.31
N ILE A 85 -22.11 -2.32 -11.28
CA ILE A 85 -20.66 -2.27 -11.07
C ILE A 85 -20.22 -0.84 -10.72
N PHE A 86 -20.75 0.17 -11.43
CA PHE A 86 -20.52 1.57 -11.11
C PHE A 86 -20.97 1.92 -9.69
N ALA A 87 -22.16 1.48 -9.28
CA ALA A 87 -22.66 1.70 -7.94
C ALA A 87 -21.72 1.11 -6.86
N GLY A 88 -21.25 -0.12 -7.08
CA GLY A 88 -20.32 -0.77 -6.17
C GLY A 88 -18.95 -0.07 -6.10
N LEU A 89 -18.40 0.31 -7.24
CA LEU A 89 -17.15 1.07 -7.31
C LEU A 89 -17.27 2.44 -6.64
N MET A 90 -18.41 3.11 -6.75
CA MET A 90 -18.64 4.38 -6.08
C MET A 90 -18.56 4.21 -4.55
N GLY A 91 -19.17 3.15 -4.02
CA GLY A 91 -19.04 2.79 -2.60
C GLY A 91 -17.60 2.57 -2.16
N ALA A 92 -16.82 1.84 -2.97
CA ALA A 92 -15.41 1.57 -2.71
C ALA A 92 -14.55 2.86 -2.72
N VAL A 93 -14.72 3.71 -3.74
CA VAL A 93 -13.99 4.97 -3.90
C VAL A 93 -14.29 5.93 -2.76
N LEU A 94 -15.57 6.12 -2.43
CA LEU A 94 -15.96 7.04 -1.37
C LEU A 94 -15.44 6.58 -0.01
N TRP A 95 -15.48 5.28 0.27
CA TRP A 95 -14.92 4.75 1.51
C TRP A 95 -13.40 4.90 1.59
N ASN A 96 -12.68 4.64 0.49
CA ASN A 96 -11.24 4.91 0.41
C ASN A 96 -10.96 6.38 0.74
N MET A 97 -11.62 7.32 0.05
CA MET A 97 -11.43 8.76 0.30
C MET A 97 -11.71 9.17 1.75
N ILE A 98 -12.76 8.63 2.39
CA ILE A 98 -13.07 8.88 3.81
C ILE A 98 -11.94 8.38 4.72
N THR A 99 -11.46 7.16 4.50
CA THR A 99 -10.42 6.55 5.33
C THR A 99 -9.07 7.25 5.15
N TRP A 100 -8.72 7.67 3.92
CA TRP A 100 -7.55 8.52 3.70
C TRP A 100 -7.66 9.87 4.38
N LEU A 101 -8.82 10.52 4.30
CA LEU A 101 -9.01 11.82 4.93
C LEU A 101 -8.75 11.76 6.44
N LYS A 102 -9.20 10.67 7.06
CA LYS A 102 -8.97 10.34 8.48
C LYS A 102 -7.58 9.75 8.77
N GLY A 103 -6.76 9.48 7.75
CA GLY A 103 -5.44 8.85 7.90
C GLY A 103 -5.49 7.43 8.45
N LEU A 104 -6.62 6.73 8.26
CA LEU A 104 -6.84 5.37 8.73
C LEU A 104 -6.36 4.37 7.68
N PRO A 105 -5.41 3.48 8.02
CA PRO A 105 -5.01 2.36 7.16
C PRO A 105 -6.20 1.41 6.96
N SER A 106 -6.80 1.47 5.78
CA SER A 106 -7.95 0.66 5.38
C SER A 106 -7.56 -0.29 4.25
N SER A 107 -8.36 -1.34 4.06
CA SER A 107 -8.21 -2.25 2.94
C SER A 107 -9.06 -1.82 1.75
N SER A 108 -8.43 -1.38 0.67
CA SER A 108 -9.11 -1.09 -0.60
C SER A 108 -9.79 -2.33 -1.18
N SER A 109 -9.23 -3.52 -0.96
CA SER A 109 -9.84 -4.78 -1.42
C SER A 109 -11.19 -5.04 -0.75
N HIS A 110 -11.29 -4.85 0.56
CA HIS A 110 -12.55 -4.99 1.28
C HIS A 110 -13.54 -3.88 0.95
N ALA A 111 -13.06 -2.67 0.66
CA ALA A 111 -13.91 -1.59 0.18
C ALA A 111 -14.52 -1.94 -1.19
N LEU A 112 -13.70 -2.47 -2.11
CA LEU A 112 -14.12 -2.94 -3.43
C LEU A 112 -15.18 -4.04 -3.33
N PHE A 113 -14.86 -5.13 -2.62
CA PHE A 113 -15.81 -6.24 -2.47
C PHE A 113 -17.06 -5.82 -1.71
N GLY A 114 -16.92 -5.06 -0.63
CA GLY A 114 -18.05 -4.52 0.12
C GLY A 114 -19.00 -3.74 -0.78
N GLY A 115 -18.47 -2.77 -1.52
CA GLY A 115 -19.25 -1.96 -2.46
C GLY A 115 -19.98 -2.79 -3.51
N LEU A 116 -19.27 -3.72 -4.17
CA LEU A 116 -19.86 -4.61 -5.18
C LEU A 116 -20.94 -5.53 -4.60
N ILE A 117 -20.71 -6.12 -3.42
CA ILE A 117 -21.68 -6.98 -2.73
C ILE A 117 -22.94 -6.18 -2.39
N GLY A 118 -22.79 -4.99 -1.81
CA GLY A 118 -23.91 -4.13 -1.47
C GLY A 118 -24.73 -3.73 -2.70
N ALA A 119 -24.07 -3.34 -3.78
CA ALA A 119 -24.72 -3.01 -5.04
C ALA A 119 -25.42 -4.23 -5.67
N ALA A 120 -24.78 -5.41 -5.66
CA ALA A 120 -25.33 -6.64 -6.20
C ALA A 120 -26.56 -7.12 -5.42
N ILE A 121 -26.56 -7.03 -4.08
CA ILE A 121 -27.73 -7.37 -3.26
C ILE A 121 -28.94 -6.51 -3.64
N VAL A 122 -28.75 -5.22 -3.89
CA VAL A 122 -29.83 -4.32 -4.30
C VAL A 122 -30.26 -4.58 -5.75
N GLY A 123 -29.29 -4.71 -6.68
CA GLY A 123 -29.58 -4.84 -8.11
C GLY A 123 -30.12 -6.22 -8.52
N ALA A 124 -29.80 -7.26 -7.76
CA ALA A 124 -30.02 -8.64 -8.16
C ALA A 124 -30.44 -9.58 -7.02
N GLY A 125 -30.61 -9.07 -5.80
CA GLY A 125 -30.99 -9.85 -4.63
C GLY A 125 -29.82 -10.61 -3.99
N PHE A 126 -30.09 -11.19 -2.82
CA PHE A 126 -29.07 -11.91 -2.03
C PHE A 126 -28.49 -13.15 -2.73
N SER A 127 -29.25 -13.77 -3.64
CA SER A 127 -28.82 -14.96 -4.40
C SER A 127 -27.71 -14.65 -5.43
N SER A 128 -27.47 -13.37 -5.74
CA SER A 128 -26.40 -12.92 -6.63
C SER A 128 -25.00 -13.11 -6.04
N VAL A 129 -24.90 -13.17 -4.70
CA VAL A 129 -23.63 -13.25 -3.97
C VAL A 129 -23.28 -14.71 -3.69
N ASN A 130 -22.13 -15.16 -4.19
CA ASN A 130 -21.60 -16.46 -3.80
C ASN A 130 -20.98 -16.37 -2.39
N LEU A 131 -21.79 -16.63 -1.35
CA LEU A 131 -21.36 -16.59 0.05
C LEU A 131 -20.19 -17.54 0.34
N GLU A 132 -20.12 -18.68 -0.34
CA GLU A 132 -19.00 -19.62 -0.20
C GLU A 132 -17.70 -19.01 -0.72
N THR A 133 -17.71 -18.48 -1.95
CA THR A 133 -16.52 -17.80 -2.49
C THR A 133 -16.13 -16.59 -1.64
N LEU A 134 -17.11 -15.79 -1.21
CA LEU A 134 -16.88 -14.63 -0.35
C LEU A 134 -16.18 -15.05 0.95
N LEU A 135 -16.67 -16.10 1.60
CA LEU A 135 -16.07 -16.61 2.84
C LEU A 135 -14.65 -17.12 2.59
N GLN A 136 -14.46 -17.98 1.58
CA GLN A 136 -13.19 -18.66 1.33
C GLN A 136 -12.09 -17.74 0.76
N LYS A 137 -12.44 -16.82 -0.14
CA LYS A 137 -11.49 -16.02 -0.92
C LYS A 137 -11.30 -14.60 -0.39
N VAL A 138 -12.20 -14.10 0.46
CA VAL A 138 -12.15 -12.74 1.00
C VAL A 138 -12.12 -12.75 2.53
N ILE A 139 -13.15 -13.26 3.20
CA ILE A 139 -13.31 -13.12 4.67
C ILE A 139 -12.26 -13.93 5.45
N LEU A 140 -12.07 -15.22 5.13
CA LEU A 140 -11.09 -16.05 5.84
C LEU A 140 -9.66 -15.51 5.65
N PRO A 141 -9.18 -15.19 4.43
CA PRO A 141 -7.89 -14.54 4.26
C PRO A 141 -7.74 -13.23 5.04
N ALA A 142 -8.80 -12.42 5.14
CA ALA A 142 -8.76 -11.16 5.89
C ALA A 142 -8.46 -11.34 7.38
N ILE A 143 -8.94 -12.43 7.97
CA ILE A 143 -8.74 -12.75 9.39
C ILE A 143 -7.39 -13.43 9.59
N PHE A 144 -7.10 -14.46 8.80
CA PHE A 144 -5.94 -15.32 9.03
C PHE A 144 -4.63 -14.72 8.51
N ALA A 145 -4.64 -14.05 7.36
CA ALA A 145 -3.39 -13.59 6.75
C ALA A 145 -2.61 -12.58 7.60
N PRO A 146 -3.25 -11.58 8.26
CA PRO A 146 -2.54 -10.66 9.15
C PRO A 146 -1.90 -11.36 10.34
N VAL A 147 -2.57 -12.39 10.88
CA VAL A 147 -2.08 -13.18 12.01
C VAL A 147 -0.90 -14.04 11.59
N ILE A 148 -1.02 -14.75 10.47
CA ILE A 148 0.05 -15.61 9.92
C ILE A 148 1.28 -14.76 9.57
N ALA A 149 1.08 -13.65 8.86
CA ALA A 149 2.17 -12.74 8.49
C ALA A 149 2.78 -12.05 9.71
N GLY A 150 1.97 -11.73 10.72
CA GLY A 150 2.45 -11.23 12.01
C GLY A 150 3.30 -12.26 12.76
N LEU A 151 2.87 -13.52 12.81
CA LEU A 151 3.62 -14.59 13.46
C LEU A 151 4.94 -14.87 12.72
N ALA A 152 4.90 -14.93 11.39
CA ALA A 152 6.11 -15.06 10.58
C ALA A 152 7.09 -13.90 10.82
N ALA A 153 6.61 -12.65 10.80
CA ALA A 153 7.42 -11.48 11.11
C ALA A 153 7.98 -11.49 12.54
N TYR A 154 7.20 -11.98 13.52
CA TYR A 154 7.64 -12.17 14.91
C TYR A 154 8.82 -13.16 14.99
N VAL A 155 8.68 -14.34 14.37
CA VAL A 155 9.72 -15.38 14.36
C VAL A 155 10.95 -14.88 13.60
N CYS A 156 10.78 -14.31 12.41
CA CYS A 156 11.88 -13.73 11.63
C CYS A 156 12.63 -12.64 12.41
N THR A 157 11.92 -11.79 13.15
CA THR A 157 12.55 -10.78 14.01
C THR A 157 13.35 -11.42 15.14
N ARG A 158 12.77 -12.40 15.85
CA ARG A 158 13.46 -13.13 16.92
C ARG A 158 14.75 -13.78 16.42
N LEU A 159 14.68 -14.47 15.28
CA LEU A 159 15.83 -15.11 14.65
C LEU A 159 16.87 -14.08 14.21
N ALA A 160 16.45 -13.01 13.53
CA ALA A 160 17.35 -11.95 13.09
C ALA A 160 18.14 -11.38 14.27
N TYR A 161 17.48 -11.03 15.38
CA TYR A 161 18.15 -10.50 16.57
C TYR A 161 18.96 -11.55 17.33
N ALA A 162 18.56 -12.82 17.33
CA ALA A 162 19.34 -13.90 17.96
C ALA A 162 20.65 -14.13 17.21
N LEU A 163 20.59 -14.32 15.88
CA LEU A 163 21.74 -14.62 15.02
C LEU A 163 22.73 -13.45 14.92
N THR A 164 22.24 -12.22 15.02
CA THR A 164 23.09 -11.02 14.93
C THR A 164 23.51 -10.48 16.29
N SER A 165 23.04 -11.07 17.40
CA SER A 165 23.49 -10.69 18.73
C SER A 165 24.99 -10.96 18.85
N ARG A 166 25.75 -9.91 19.14
CA ARG A 166 27.19 -9.98 19.39
C ARG A 166 27.46 -9.43 20.78
N HIS A 167 28.31 -10.11 21.52
CA HIS A 167 28.80 -9.66 22.81
C HIS A 167 30.24 -9.20 22.65
N ASP A 168 30.59 -8.17 23.38
CA ASP A 168 31.94 -7.67 23.50
C ASP A 168 32.78 -8.75 24.20
N PRO A 169 33.89 -9.22 23.59
CA PRO A 169 34.69 -10.31 24.15
C PRO A 169 35.35 -9.93 25.48
N GLU A 170 35.60 -8.65 25.74
CA GLU A 170 36.32 -8.16 26.92
C GLU A 170 35.36 -7.77 28.04
N THR A 171 34.20 -7.19 27.72
CA THR A 171 33.26 -6.68 28.73
C THR A 171 31.98 -7.51 28.88
N GLY A 172 31.73 -8.49 28.00
CA GLY A 172 30.48 -9.26 27.96
C GLY A 172 29.24 -8.42 27.59
N SER A 173 29.42 -7.12 27.33
CA SER A 173 28.34 -6.19 27.02
C SER A 173 27.82 -6.40 25.59
N LYS A 174 26.55 -6.11 25.32
CA LYS A 174 26.00 -6.26 23.96
C LYS A 174 26.58 -5.19 23.04
N LEU A 175 27.32 -5.61 22.01
CA LEU A 175 27.85 -4.72 20.99
C LEU A 175 26.71 -4.11 20.17
N THR A 176 26.80 -2.80 19.94
CA THR A 176 25.84 -2.09 19.08
C THR A 176 25.99 -2.61 17.65
N GLN A 177 24.95 -3.25 17.11
CA GLN A 177 25.04 -3.87 15.80
C GLN A 177 25.41 -2.89 14.70
N LYS A 178 26.31 -3.30 13.78
CA LYS A 178 26.54 -2.61 12.52
C LYS A 178 25.26 -2.67 11.69
N ARG A 179 24.46 -1.60 11.76
CA ARG A 179 23.11 -1.46 11.16
C ARG A 179 23.09 -1.47 9.61
N GLY A 180 24.25 -1.57 8.95
CA GLY A 180 24.38 -1.42 7.50
C GLY A 180 23.68 -2.51 6.69
N GLY A 181 23.90 -3.79 7.04
CA GLY A 181 23.35 -4.93 6.28
C GLY A 181 21.82 -4.95 6.28
N PHE A 182 21.19 -4.80 7.46
CA PHE A 182 19.73 -4.75 7.57
C PHE A 182 19.11 -3.54 6.88
N ARG A 183 19.82 -2.42 6.77
CA ARG A 183 19.32 -1.26 6.01
C ARG A 183 19.21 -1.57 4.52
N THR A 184 20.24 -2.20 3.94
CA THR A 184 20.21 -2.63 2.53
C THR A 184 19.18 -3.73 2.31
N GLY A 185 19.11 -4.69 3.23
CA GLY A 185 18.08 -5.74 3.21
C GLY A 185 16.67 -5.14 3.23
N GLN A 186 16.42 -4.14 4.09
CA GLN A 186 15.13 -3.46 4.16
C GLN A 186 14.77 -2.76 2.84
N ILE A 187 15.73 -2.10 2.19
CA ILE A 187 15.49 -1.48 0.88
C ILE A 187 15.03 -2.53 -0.14
N PHE A 188 15.67 -3.69 -0.14
CA PHE A 188 15.29 -4.79 -1.02
C PHE A 188 13.92 -5.38 -0.67
N THR A 189 13.62 -5.64 0.60
CA THR A 189 12.34 -6.21 1.01
C THR A 189 11.17 -5.26 0.81
N SER A 190 11.32 -3.97 1.11
CA SER A 190 10.29 -2.95 0.80
C SER A 190 10.05 -2.82 -0.70
N SER A 191 11.09 -3.01 -1.52
CA SER A 191 10.95 -3.11 -2.98
C SER A 191 10.14 -4.34 -3.38
N LEU A 192 10.38 -5.50 -2.76
CA LEU A 192 9.57 -6.69 -3.00
C LEU A 192 8.11 -6.51 -2.58
N VAL A 193 7.83 -5.81 -1.47
CA VAL A 193 6.44 -5.48 -1.08
C VAL A 193 5.77 -4.60 -2.14
N ALA A 194 6.47 -3.60 -2.66
CA ALA A 194 5.93 -2.75 -3.73
C ALA A 194 5.70 -3.56 -5.03
N LEU A 195 6.63 -4.43 -5.42
CA LEU A 195 6.43 -5.31 -6.57
C LEU A 195 5.20 -6.23 -6.36
N ALA A 196 5.13 -6.88 -5.20
CA ALA A 196 4.04 -7.78 -4.82
C ALA A 196 2.69 -7.07 -4.80
N HIS A 197 2.64 -5.83 -4.33
CA HIS A 197 1.45 -4.99 -4.36
C HIS A 197 0.96 -4.79 -5.81
N GLY A 198 1.86 -4.47 -6.75
CA GLY A 198 1.52 -4.40 -8.19
C GLY A 198 0.96 -5.72 -8.73
N THR A 199 1.53 -6.87 -8.32
CA THR A 199 1.01 -8.20 -8.73
C THR A 199 -0.35 -8.54 -8.14
N ASN A 200 -0.87 -7.81 -7.15
CA ASN A 200 -2.12 -8.16 -6.48
C ASN A 200 -3.19 -7.10 -6.74
N ASP A 201 -2.88 -5.84 -6.46
CA ASP A 201 -3.88 -4.78 -6.36
C ASP A 201 -4.27 -4.20 -7.71
N ALA A 202 -3.31 -4.03 -8.61
CA ALA A 202 -3.60 -3.61 -9.99
C ALA A 202 -4.53 -4.61 -10.68
N GLN A 203 -4.33 -5.91 -10.39
CA GLN A 203 -5.14 -6.98 -10.96
C GLN A 203 -6.60 -6.94 -10.50
N LYS A 204 -6.89 -6.44 -9.29
CA LYS A 204 -8.29 -6.31 -8.83
C LYS A 204 -9.05 -5.36 -9.74
N THR A 205 -8.46 -4.21 -10.07
CA THR A 205 -9.06 -3.25 -11.01
C THR A 205 -9.14 -3.83 -12.44
N MET A 206 -8.09 -4.53 -12.89
CA MET A 206 -8.13 -5.22 -14.18
C MET A 206 -9.31 -6.20 -14.27
N GLY A 207 -9.56 -6.96 -13.19
CA GLY A 207 -10.69 -7.88 -13.09
C GLY A 207 -12.04 -7.16 -13.18
N ILE A 208 -12.20 -6.00 -12.55
CA ILE A 208 -13.44 -5.22 -12.62
C ILE A 208 -13.68 -4.63 -14.00
N ILE A 209 -12.64 -4.07 -14.65
CA ILE A 209 -12.79 -3.56 -16.02
C ILE A 209 -13.12 -4.72 -16.97
N THR A 210 -12.45 -5.86 -16.82
CA THR A 210 -12.74 -7.06 -17.62
C THR A 210 -14.18 -7.54 -17.43
N LEU A 211 -14.66 -7.56 -16.18
CA LEU A 211 -16.05 -7.88 -15.84
C LEU A 211 -17.04 -6.94 -16.54
N VAL A 212 -16.78 -5.64 -16.58
CA VAL A 212 -17.63 -4.66 -17.28
C VAL A 212 -17.65 -4.91 -18.78
N LEU A 213 -16.50 -5.23 -19.38
CA LEU A 213 -16.41 -5.51 -20.82
C LEU A 213 -17.18 -6.79 -21.19
N ILE A 214 -17.10 -7.81 -20.33
CA ILE A 214 -17.89 -9.05 -20.45
C ILE A 214 -19.39 -8.73 -20.31
N ALA A 215 -19.78 -7.98 -19.29
CA ALA A 215 -21.17 -7.58 -19.06
C ALA A 215 -21.74 -6.75 -20.23
N ALA A 216 -20.90 -5.98 -20.91
CA ALA A 216 -21.26 -5.22 -22.11
C ALA A 216 -21.26 -6.05 -23.41
N GLY A 217 -20.91 -7.34 -23.35
CA GLY A 217 -20.81 -8.21 -24.52
C GLY A 217 -19.62 -7.91 -25.45
N THR A 218 -18.68 -7.06 -25.00
CA THR A 218 -17.51 -6.65 -25.79
C THR A 218 -16.30 -7.58 -25.60
N GLN A 219 -16.38 -8.48 -24.62
CA GLN A 219 -15.33 -9.45 -24.33
C GLN A 219 -15.92 -10.80 -23.91
N THR A 220 -15.27 -11.90 -24.31
CA THR A 220 -15.71 -13.26 -23.96
C THR A 220 -15.33 -13.62 -22.52
N PRO A 221 -16.23 -14.29 -21.75
CA PRO A 221 -15.89 -14.82 -20.44
C PRO A 221 -14.65 -15.71 -20.48
N GLY A 222 -13.81 -15.64 -19.44
CA GLY A 222 -12.61 -16.48 -19.31
C GLY A 222 -11.38 -16.04 -20.12
N SER A 223 -11.49 -15.01 -20.97
CA SER A 223 -10.36 -14.51 -21.79
C SER A 223 -9.28 -13.74 -21.02
N GLY A 224 -9.52 -13.39 -19.75
CA GLY A 224 -8.60 -12.61 -18.91
C GLY A 224 -8.48 -11.14 -19.34
N PRO A 225 -7.73 -10.29 -18.62
CA PRO A 225 -7.66 -8.87 -18.95
C PRO A 225 -6.86 -8.60 -20.24
N GLN A 226 -7.39 -7.70 -21.08
CA GLN A 226 -6.70 -7.25 -22.30
C GLN A 226 -5.47 -6.39 -21.96
N LEU A 227 -4.48 -6.34 -22.86
CA LEU A 227 -3.22 -5.62 -22.61
C LEU A 227 -3.41 -4.13 -22.30
N TRP A 228 -4.37 -3.45 -22.92
CA TRP A 228 -4.65 -2.04 -22.63
C TRP A 228 -5.24 -1.86 -21.23
N VAL A 229 -6.05 -2.82 -20.75
CA VAL A 229 -6.60 -2.83 -19.38
C VAL A 229 -5.46 -2.96 -18.39
N ILE A 230 -4.55 -3.90 -18.64
CA ILE A 230 -3.35 -4.11 -17.82
C ILE A 230 -2.52 -2.82 -17.77
N THR A 231 -2.25 -2.22 -18.92
CA THR A 231 -1.44 -1.00 -19.04
C THR A 231 -2.10 0.20 -18.34
N ALA A 232 -3.41 0.38 -18.52
CA ALA A 232 -4.15 1.49 -17.90
C ALA A 232 -4.17 1.37 -16.37
N CYS A 233 -4.44 0.18 -15.83
CA CYS A 233 -4.39 -0.09 -14.38
C CYS A 233 -2.97 0.09 -13.84
N ALA A 234 -1.96 -0.48 -14.51
CA ALA A 234 -0.56 -0.34 -14.13
C ALA A 234 -0.11 1.13 -14.04
N LEU A 235 -0.53 1.98 -14.98
CA LEU A 235 -0.26 3.41 -14.94
C LEU A 235 -1.05 4.11 -13.81
N ALA A 236 -2.34 3.82 -13.67
CA ALA A 236 -3.19 4.42 -12.64
C ALA A 236 -2.65 4.15 -11.23
N ILE A 237 -2.39 2.88 -10.89
CA ILE A 237 -1.84 2.50 -9.59
C ILE A 237 -0.44 3.09 -9.36
N ALA A 238 0.42 3.15 -10.38
CA ALA A 238 1.77 3.71 -10.27
C ALA A 238 1.74 5.23 -10.03
N ILE A 239 0.90 5.96 -10.76
CA ILE A 239 0.71 7.41 -10.58
C ILE A 239 0.14 7.70 -9.18
N GLY A 240 -0.84 6.90 -8.75
CA GLY A 240 -1.37 6.95 -7.38
C GLY A 240 -0.27 6.72 -6.35
N THR A 241 0.52 5.67 -6.54
CA THR A 241 1.63 5.31 -5.63
C THR A 241 2.62 6.45 -5.48
N TYR A 242 2.95 7.12 -6.60
CA TYR A 242 3.88 8.24 -6.63
C TYR A 242 3.31 9.49 -5.95
N ALA A 243 2.00 9.76 -6.09
CA ALA A 243 1.33 10.82 -5.33
C ALA A 243 1.45 10.57 -3.81
N GLY A 244 1.41 9.29 -3.43
CA GLY A 244 1.64 8.79 -2.08
C GLY A 244 0.43 8.92 -1.18
N GLY A 245 0.53 8.44 0.05
CA GLY A 245 -0.57 8.47 1.02
C GLY A 245 -0.12 9.10 2.31
N TRP A 246 0.44 10.32 2.27
CA TRP A 246 1.24 10.87 3.38
C TRP A 246 0.56 10.84 4.75
N ARG A 247 -0.78 11.00 4.80
CA ARG A 247 -1.58 10.84 6.02
C ARG A 247 -1.50 9.42 6.59
N ILE A 248 -1.62 8.41 5.74
CA ILE A 248 -1.56 6.99 6.09
C ILE A 248 -0.11 6.57 6.35
N ILE A 249 0.85 7.05 5.56
CA ILE A 249 2.29 6.83 5.77
C ILE A 249 2.69 7.27 7.18
N ARG A 250 2.21 8.44 7.63
CA ARG A 250 2.43 8.93 8.99
C ARG A 250 1.88 7.94 10.04
N THR A 251 0.66 7.44 9.85
CA THR A 251 0.04 6.47 10.77
C THR A 251 0.79 5.14 10.80
N MET A 252 1.21 4.62 9.65
CA MET A 252 1.87 3.32 9.53
C MET A 252 3.36 3.34 9.92
N GLY A 253 4.06 4.47 9.73
CA GLY A 253 5.51 4.54 9.90
C GLY A 253 5.99 4.52 11.35
N SER A 254 5.26 5.17 12.26
CA SER A 254 5.60 5.24 13.69
C SER A 254 4.39 5.07 14.62
N GLY A 255 3.17 4.96 14.08
CA GLY A 255 1.95 4.93 14.88
C GLY A 255 1.67 3.58 15.54
N LEU A 256 2.26 2.47 15.07
CA LEU A 256 2.01 1.12 15.60
C LEU A 256 3.09 0.64 16.59
N THR A 257 4.35 0.77 16.21
CA THR A 257 5.51 0.34 17.00
C THR A 257 6.76 1.10 16.56
N GLU A 258 7.78 1.17 17.41
CA GLU A 258 9.11 1.64 16.99
C GLU A 258 9.73 0.57 16.07
N VAL A 259 9.98 0.93 14.81
CA VAL A 259 10.55 0.02 13.81
C VAL A 259 12.02 0.37 13.61
N LYS A 260 12.91 -0.62 13.77
CA LYS A 260 14.31 -0.56 13.33
C LYS A 260 14.52 -1.34 12.04
N PRO A 261 15.61 -1.12 11.28
CA PRO A 261 15.83 -1.78 10.00
C PRO A 261 15.70 -3.32 10.00
N ALA A 262 16.11 -4.00 11.08
CA ALA A 262 15.95 -5.46 11.19
C ALA A 262 14.47 -5.89 11.34
N GLN A 263 13.66 -5.11 12.07
CA GLN A 263 12.22 -5.34 12.18
C GLN A 263 11.51 -5.00 10.88
N GLY A 264 11.91 -3.90 10.22
CA GLY A 264 11.41 -3.52 8.91
C GLY A 264 11.68 -4.60 7.87
N PHE A 265 12.92 -5.10 7.79
CA PHE A 265 13.29 -6.23 6.96
C PHE A 265 12.40 -7.45 7.21
N ALA A 266 12.25 -7.88 8.48
CA ALA A 266 11.41 -9.04 8.82
C ALA A 266 9.93 -8.84 8.48
N ALA A 267 9.38 -7.64 8.74
CA ALA A 267 8.00 -7.30 8.43
C ALA A 267 7.75 -7.29 6.92
N GLU A 268 8.63 -6.67 6.16
CA GLU A 268 8.50 -6.53 4.70
C GLU A 268 8.73 -7.87 3.99
N SER A 269 9.69 -8.69 4.44
CA SER A 269 9.85 -10.07 3.94
C SER A 269 8.57 -10.88 4.13
N SER A 270 8.03 -10.90 5.34
CA SER A 270 6.78 -11.62 5.65
C SER A 270 5.61 -11.11 4.81
N THR A 271 5.48 -9.78 4.70
CA THR A 271 4.44 -9.13 3.90
C THR A 271 4.54 -9.51 2.43
N ALA A 272 5.73 -9.39 1.82
CA ALA A 272 5.97 -9.72 0.43
C ALA A 272 5.69 -11.20 0.15
N SER A 273 6.17 -12.11 1.02
CA SER A 273 5.91 -13.54 0.89
C SER A 273 4.41 -13.87 0.96
N ALA A 274 3.69 -13.30 1.91
CA ALA A 274 2.25 -13.52 2.06
C ALA A 274 1.45 -12.99 0.85
N ILE A 275 1.78 -11.79 0.35
CA ILE A 275 1.12 -11.22 -0.82
C ILE A 275 1.40 -12.05 -2.07
N LEU A 276 2.67 -12.39 -2.34
CA LEU A 276 3.05 -13.16 -3.53
C LEU A 276 2.43 -14.57 -3.52
N ALA A 277 2.47 -15.27 -2.38
CA ALA A 277 1.85 -16.58 -2.24
C ALA A 277 0.33 -16.50 -2.48
N SER A 278 -0.32 -15.48 -1.91
CA SER A 278 -1.74 -15.23 -2.11
C SER A 278 -2.11 -14.92 -3.56
N SER A 279 -1.34 -14.04 -4.22
CA SER A 279 -1.53 -13.70 -5.63
C SER A 279 -1.41 -14.95 -6.52
N HIS A 280 -0.47 -15.85 -6.20
CA HIS A 280 -0.29 -17.11 -6.93
C HIS A 280 -1.47 -18.06 -6.78
N LEU A 281 -2.15 -18.04 -5.64
CA LEU A 281 -3.37 -18.82 -5.36
C LEU A 281 -4.66 -18.13 -5.84
N GLY A 282 -4.54 -16.94 -6.45
CA GLY A 282 -5.67 -16.12 -6.88
C GLY A 282 -6.49 -15.53 -5.72
N PHE A 283 -5.97 -15.53 -4.49
CA PHE A 283 -6.68 -14.95 -3.35
C PHE A 283 -6.56 -13.43 -3.36
N ALA A 284 -7.70 -12.74 -3.25
CA ALA A 284 -7.79 -11.29 -3.21
C ALA A 284 -7.54 -10.75 -1.79
N LEU A 285 -6.33 -10.97 -1.31
CA LEU A 285 -5.88 -10.64 0.03
C LEU A 285 -5.70 -9.12 0.22
N SER A 286 -5.93 -8.66 1.45
CA SER A 286 -5.62 -7.29 1.84
C SER A 286 -4.14 -7.14 2.19
N THR A 287 -3.43 -6.44 1.32
CA THR A 287 -2.08 -5.91 1.51
C THR A 287 -1.96 -5.08 2.81
N THR A 288 -2.89 -4.16 3.07
CA THR A 288 -2.87 -3.31 4.28
C THR A 288 -2.95 -4.10 5.59
N GLN A 289 -3.82 -5.10 5.66
CA GLN A 289 -3.97 -5.91 6.87
C GLN A 289 -2.73 -6.79 7.09
N VAL A 290 -2.20 -7.40 6.03
CA VAL A 290 -0.98 -8.21 6.08
C VAL A 290 0.26 -7.40 6.45
N ALA A 291 0.43 -6.23 5.84
CA ALA A 291 1.52 -5.31 6.16
C ALA A 291 1.44 -4.85 7.63
N SER A 292 0.26 -4.43 8.08
CA SER A 292 0.03 -4.01 9.46
C SER A 292 0.28 -5.15 10.45
N GLY A 293 -0.23 -6.35 10.17
CA GLY A 293 0.00 -7.55 10.98
C GLY A 293 1.49 -7.89 11.08
N SER A 294 2.22 -7.83 9.98
CA SER A 294 3.68 -8.04 9.95
C SER A 294 4.46 -6.99 10.74
N VAL A 295 4.06 -5.72 10.65
CA VAL A 295 4.66 -4.63 11.44
C VAL A 295 4.44 -4.86 12.93
N ILE A 296 3.21 -5.19 13.35
CA ILE A 296 2.87 -5.52 14.75
C ILE A 296 3.68 -6.73 15.23
N GLY A 297 3.71 -7.79 14.43
CA GLY A 297 4.47 -9.01 14.70
C GLY A 297 5.98 -8.75 14.88
N SER A 298 6.59 -7.98 13.98
CA SER A 298 7.99 -7.59 14.09
C SER A 298 8.27 -6.70 15.31
N GLY A 299 7.29 -5.88 15.71
CA GLY A 299 7.32 -5.11 16.96
C GLY A 299 7.44 -6.02 18.18
N MET A 300 6.53 -6.99 18.31
CA MET A 300 6.51 -7.96 19.40
C MET A 300 7.74 -8.89 19.41
N GLY A 301 8.34 -9.14 18.24
CA GLY A 301 9.50 -10.02 18.09
C GLY A 301 10.78 -9.49 18.74
N ARG A 302 10.85 -8.19 19.03
CA ARG A 302 12.01 -7.55 19.64
C ARG A 302 11.77 -7.28 21.13
N ARG A 303 12.70 -7.74 21.97
CA ARG A 303 12.68 -7.43 23.42
C ARG A 303 12.82 -5.92 23.65
N GLY A 304 11.95 -5.38 24.51
CA GLY A 304 11.95 -3.97 24.92
C GLY A 304 11.29 -3.00 23.93
N THR A 305 10.61 -3.50 22.89
CA THR A 305 9.80 -2.66 21.99
C THR A 305 8.34 -2.59 22.46
N THR A 306 7.76 -1.40 22.45
CA THR A 306 6.36 -1.17 22.85
C THR A 306 5.44 -1.09 21.63
N VAL A 307 4.37 -1.90 21.62
CA VAL A 307 3.30 -1.83 20.63
C VAL A 307 2.18 -0.94 21.17
N ARG A 308 1.68 -0.02 20.33
CA ARG A 308 0.60 0.90 20.68
C ARG A 308 -0.77 0.25 20.44
N TRP A 309 -1.21 -0.60 21.37
CA TRP A 309 -2.46 -1.39 21.25
C TRP A 309 -3.72 -0.55 21.01
N ASN A 310 -3.79 0.67 21.55
CA ASN A 310 -4.91 1.59 21.27
C ASN A 310 -5.01 1.95 19.78
N MET A 311 -3.87 2.09 19.08
CA MET A 311 -3.86 2.34 17.63
C MET A 311 -4.22 1.06 16.87
N VAL A 312 -3.67 -0.09 17.28
CA VAL A 312 -4.01 -1.40 16.69
C VAL A 312 -5.51 -1.65 16.73
N GLY A 313 -6.16 -1.39 17.87
CA GLY A 313 -7.62 -1.53 18.02
C GLY A 313 -8.40 -0.61 17.09
N LYS A 314 -7.98 0.66 16.93
CA LYS A 314 -8.61 1.60 15.99
C LYS A 314 -8.50 1.13 14.53
N ILE A 315 -7.35 0.58 14.15
CA ILE A 315 -7.10 0.06 12.81
C ILE A 315 -7.94 -1.21 12.57
N ALA A 316 -7.98 -2.14 13.54
CA ALA A 316 -8.78 -3.36 13.46
C ALA A 316 -10.28 -3.06 13.35
N LEU A 317 -10.78 -2.06 14.10
CA LEU A 317 -12.15 -1.57 13.94
C LEU A 317 -12.38 -0.99 12.53
N GLY A 318 -11.42 -0.21 12.02
CA GLY A 318 -11.46 0.26 10.64
C GLY A 318 -11.63 -0.89 9.65
N TRP A 319 -10.84 -1.95 9.79
CA TRP A 319 -10.93 -3.14 8.94
C TRP A 319 -12.29 -3.84 9.02
N LEU A 320 -12.83 -4.00 10.22
CA LEU A 320 -14.15 -4.62 10.44
C LEU A 320 -15.26 -3.82 9.74
N PHE A 321 -15.20 -2.48 9.82
CA PHE A 321 -16.23 -1.62 9.24
C PHE A 321 -16.05 -1.35 7.74
N THR A 322 -14.89 -1.62 7.16
CA THR A 322 -14.63 -1.28 5.75
C THR A 322 -15.57 -1.98 4.77
N LEU A 323 -15.73 -3.30 4.90
CA LEU A 323 -16.62 -4.06 4.02
C LEU A 323 -18.09 -3.62 4.16
N PRO A 324 -18.72 -3.59 5.36
CA PRO A 324 -20.11 -3.19 5.49
C PRO A 324 -20.34 -1.72 5.14
N ALA A 325 -19.43 -0.81 5.50
CA ALA A 325 -19.61 0.60 5.19
C ALA A 325 -19.55 0.88 3.69
N ALA A 326 -18.57 0.29 2.98
CA ALA A 326 -18.50 0.39 1.52
C ALA A 326 -19.73 -0.27 0.87
N GLY A 327 -20.21 -1.39 1.41
CA GLY A 327 -21.41 -2.07 0.93
C GLY A 327 -22.69 -1.25 1.12
N ILE A 328 -22.86 -0.56 2.25
CA ILE A 328 -23.99 0.35 2.45
C ILE A 328 -23.96 1.48 1.40
N VAL A 329 -22.80 2.09 1.15
CA VAL A 329 -22.69 3.15 0.14
C VAL A 329 -22.95 2.59 -1.27
N GLY A 330 -22.44 1.39 -1.58
CA GLY A 330 -22.70 0.70 -2.85
C GLY A 330 -24.18 0.39 -3.05
N ALA A 331 -24.86 -0.10 -2.01
CA ALA A 331 -26.29 -0.39 -2.01
C ALA A 331 -27.13 0.89 -2.22
N LEU A 332 -26.82 1.97 -1.49
CA LEU A 332 -27.49 3.27 -1.65
C LEU A 332 -27.27 3.85 -3.06
N THR A 333 -26.07 3.71 -3.60
CA THR A 333 -25.78 4.15 -4.97
C THR A 333 -26.54 3.30 -5.99
N ALA A 334 -26.68 1.99 -5.76
CA ALA A 334 -27.45 1.10 -6.62
C ALA A 334 -28.94 1.49 -6.65
N LEU A 335 -29.53 1.81 -5.49
CA LEU A 335 -30.92 2.30 -5.42
C LEU A 335 -31.13 3.55 -6.27
N LEU A 336 -30.18 4.48 -6.25
CA LEU A 336 -30.23 5.68 -7.10
C LEU A 336 -30.09 5.31 -8.58
N VAL A 337 -29.08 4.53 -8.92
CA VAL A 337 -28.79 4.13 -10.30
C VAL A 337 -29.95 3.35 -10.94
N MET A 338 -30.70 2.57 -10.15
CA MET A 338 -31.89 1.84 -10.60
C MET A 338 -33.07 2.75 -10.98
N THR A 339 -33.05 4.05 -10.65
CA THR A 339 -34.05 5.01 -11.16
C THR A 339 -33.79 5.42 -12.62
N GLY A 340 -32.81 4.81 -13.28
CA GLY A 340 -32.45 5.04 -14.67
C GLY A 340 -31.37 6.10 -14.84
N VAL A 341 -31.32 6.71 -16.04
CA VAL A 341 -30.23 7.62 -16.45
C VAL A 341 -30.06 8.80 -15.50
N VAL A 342 -31.16 9.37 -15.02
CA VAL A 342 -31.13 10.50 -14.07
C VAL A 342 -30.44 10.09 -12.77
N GLY A 343 -30.72 8.87 -12.29
CA GLY A 343 -30.11 8.31 -11.08
C GLY A 343 -28.59 8.13 -11.22
N VAL A 344 -28.15 7.63 -12.38
CA VAL A 344 -26.71 7.50 -12.69
C VAL A 344 -26.02 8.87 -12.70
N LEU A 345 -26.62 9.86 -13.35
CA LEU A 345 -26.05 11.22 -13.40
C LEU A 345 -25.97 11.85 -12.01
N ILE A 346 -27.02 11.72 -11.19
CA ILE A 346 -27.04 12.19 -9.81
C ILE A 346 -25.91 11.51 -9.01
N ALA A 347 -25.79 10.19 -9.10
CA ALA A 347 -24.76 9.43 -8.41
C ALA A 347 -23.34 9.85 -8.84
N ALA A 348 -23.11 10.04 -10.15
CA ALA A 348 -21.83 10.48 -10.68
C ALA A 348 -21.46 11.90 -10.21
N ILE A 349 -22.40 12.84 -10.28
CA ILE A 349 -22.19 14.23 -9.85
C ILE A 349 -21.97 14.30 -8.33
N ALA A 350 -22.84 13.65 -7.54
CA ALA A 350 -22.74 13.66 -6.08
C ALA A 350 -21.46 12.97 -5.60
N GLY A 351 -21.09 11.81 -6.19
CA GLY A 351 -19.86 11.10 -5.90
C GLY A 351 -18.63 11.93 -6.21
N THR A 352 -18.57 12.54 -7.41
CA THR A 352 -17.48 13.44 -7.80
C THR A 352 -17.40 14.65 -6.87
N GLY A 353 -18.54 15.26 -6.54
CA GLY A 353 -18.63 16.37 -5.59
C GLY A 353 -18.11 16.00 -4.20
N ALA A 354 -18.44 14.81 -3.69
CA ALA A 354 -17.95 14.31 -2.41
C ALA A 354 -16.43 14.08 -2.42
N VAL A 355 -15.90 13.47 -3.49
CA VAL A 355 -14.45 13.28 -3.68
C VAL A 355 -13.72 14.62 -3.69
N LEU A 356 -14.21 15.59 -4.49
CA LEU A 356 -13.63 16.93 -4.57
C LEU A 356 -13.71 17.66 -3.24
N PHE A 357 -14.86 17.60 -2.56
CA PHE A 357 -15.03 18.19 -1.23
C PHE A 357 -14.01 17.61 -0.24
N MET A 358 -13.87 16.29 -0.17
CA MET A 358 -12.89 15.64 0.71
C MET A 358 -11.45 16.05 0.36
N PHE A 359 -11.12 16.13 -0.93
CA PHE A 359 -9.81 16.57 -1.40
C PHE A 359 -9.51 18.02 -1.00
N PHE A 360 -10.44 18.96 -1.25
CA PHE A 360 -10.25 20.36 -0.85
C PHE A 360 -10.24 20.54 0.66
N TYR A 361 -11.10 19.84 1.40
CA TYR A 361 -11.11 19.84 2.86
C TYR A 361 -9.76 19.35 3.42
N SER A 362 -9.15 18.36 2.79
CA SER A 362 -7.83 17.83 3.19
C SER A 362 -6.70 18.89 3.09
N ARG A 363 -6.84 19.89 2.21
CA ARG A 363 -5.84 20.96 2.06
C ARG A 363 -5.75 21.86 3.28
N LYS A 364 -6.78 21.92 4.14
CA LYS A 364 -6.76 22.67 5.41
C LYS A 364 -5.75 22.10 6.42
N SER A 365 -5.44 20.81 6.33
CA SER A 365 -4.49 20.11 7.21
C SER A 365 -3.46 19.34 6.38
N SER A 366 -2.65 20.06 5.60
CA SER A 366 -1.76 19.44 4.62
C SER A 366 -0.70 18.54 5.27
N VAL A 367 -0.70 17.28 4.86
CA VAL A 367 0.32 16.29 5.23
C VAL A 367 1.10 15.96 3.97
N SER A 368 2.40 16.21 3.97
CA SER A 368 3.29 16.06 2.83
C SER A 368 4.55 15.29 3.24
N HIS A 369 5.37 14.93 2.25
CA HIS A 369 6.68 14.31 2.46
C HIS A 369 7.62 15.07 3.44
N GLN A 370 7.37 16.35 3.72
CA GLN A 370 8.17 17.16 4.63
C GLN A 370 7.76 17.00 6.10
N ASN A 371 6.49 16.70 6.37
CA ASN A 371 5.93 16.63 7.72
C ASN A 371 5.28 15.27 8.03
N ALA A 372 5.30 14.31 7.10
CA ALA A 372 4.69 12.99 7.30
C ALA A 372 5.48 12.13 8.29
N VAL A 373 6.78 12.36 8.41
CA VAL A 373 7.68 11.67 9.34
C VAL A 373 8.62 12.72 9.91
N GLU A 374 8.80 12.77 11.22
CA GLU A 374 9.87 13.57 11.84
C GLU A 374 11.22 12.95 11.42
N VAL A 375 11.80 13.42 10.31
CA VAL A 375 13.11 12.98 9.80
C VAL A 375 14.26 13.58 10.64
N GLU A 376 13.98 14.02 11.86
CA GLU A 376 14.77 15.05 12.53
C GLU A 376 16.05 14.51 13.19
N GLU A 377 16.14 13.23 13.55
CA GLU A 377 17.35 12.71 14.22
C GLU A 377 18.37 12.06 13.27
N ALA A 378 17.93 11.26 12.30
CA ALA A 378 18.85 10.56 11.40
C ALA A 378 19.50 11.49 10.34
N GLY A 379 18.73 12.48 9.85
CA GLY A 379 19.22 13.46 8.88
C GLY A 379 20.24 14.43 9.48
N GLN A 380 20.03 14.82 10.74
CA GLN A 380 20.98 15.66 11.48
C GLN A 380 22.30 14.89 11.71
N ALA A 381 22.27 13.64 12.16
CA ALA A 381 23.47 12.83 12.38
C ALA A 381 24.35 12.69 11.11
N VAL A 382 23.74 12.50 9.94
CA VAL A 382 24.47 12.43 8.66
C VAL A 382 25.04 13.79 8.25
N ARG A 383 24.30 14.88 8.46
CA ARG A 383 24.80 16.25 8.22
C ARG A 383 25.96 16.61 9.15
N PHE A 384 25.90 16.21 10.42
CA PHE A 384 26.99 16.38 11.38
C PHE A 384 28.22 15.56 10.98
N ALA A 385 28.06 14.30 10.59
CA ALA A 385 29.17 13.47 10.11
C ALA A 385 29.83 14.07 8.86
N LYS A 386 29.03 14.55 7.88
CA LYS A 386 29.55 15.19 6.66
C LYS A 386 30.26 16.52 6.95
N LYS A 387 29.73 17.35 7.87
CA LYS A 387 30.41 18.57 8.33
C LYS A 387 31.72 18.27 9.03
N LYS A 388 31.77 17.25 9.91
CA LYS A 388 32.98 16.83 10.63
C LYS A 388 34.05 16.30 9.66
N ALA A 389 33.66 15.52 8.66
CA ALA A 389 34.57 15.02 7.62
C ALA A 389 35.15 16.17 6.78
N MET A 390 34.33 17.14 6.35
CA MET A 390 34.81 18.32 5.63
C MET A 390 35.74 19.21 6.47
N ALA A 391 35.44 19.39 7.76
CA ALA A 391 36.30 20.15 8.67
C ALA A 391 37.67 19.49 8.84
N ARG A 392 37.70 18.16 8.97
CA ARG A 392 38.94 17.39 9.08
C ARG A 392 39.78 17.49 7.79
N ALA A 393 39.16 17.32 6.62
CA ALA A 393 39.84 17.46 5.33
C ALA A 393 40.43 18.87 5.12
N ARG A 394 39.72 19.92 5.55
CA ARG A 394 40.24 21.30 5.50
C ARG A 394 41.43 21.52 6.45
N ALA A 395 41.40 20.93 7.64
CA ALA A 395 42.50 21.02 8.60
C ALA A 395 43.75 20.30 8.08
N GLU A 396 43.59 19.10 7.51
CA GLU A 396 44.67 18.32 6.90
C GLU A 396 45.29 19.05 5.70
N ALA A 397 44.47 19.65 4.83
CA ALA A 397 44.96 20.48 3.72
C ALA A 397 45.75 21.71 4.19
N LYS A 398 45.29 22.38 5.26
CA LYS A 398 45.97 23.56 5.82
C LYS A 398 47.29 23.19 6.52
N ALA A 399 47.34 22.02 7.17
CA ALA A 399 48.57 21.49 7.76
C ALA A 399 49.60 21.13 6.69
N LYS A 400 49.17 20.48 5.61
CA LYS A 400 50.03 20.15 4.46
C LYS A 400 50.59 21.40 3.79
N ALA A 401 49.75 22.40 3.50
CA ALA A 401 50.20 23.67 2.92
C ALA A 401 51.21 24.42 3.81
N LYS A 402 51.07 24.35 5.14
CA LYS A 402 52.04 24.92 6.08
C LYS A 402 53.36 24.15 6.10
N ALA A 403 53.33 22.82 6.00
CA ALA A 403 54.53 21.99 5.94
C ALA A 403 55.30 22.24 4.63
N ASP A 404 54.59 22.32 3.50
CA ASP A 404 55.19 22.60 2.18
C ASP A 404 55.77 24.02 2.11
N ALA A 405 55.12 25.01 2.73
CA ALA A 405 55.65 26.37 2.83
C ALA A 405 56.90 26.47 3.73
N LYS A 406 57.01 25.61 4.75
CA LYS A 406 58.18 25.56 5.65
C LYS A 406 59.36 24.83 5.00
N ALA A 407 59.10 23.79 4.20
CA ALA A 407 60.11 23.08 3.43
C ALA A 407 60.70 23.91 2.27
N ASN A 408 59.96 24.90 1.77
CA ASN A 408 60.39 25.82 0.72
C ASN A 408 60.84 27.20 1.24
N ASP A 409 61.01 27.38 2.56
CA ASP A 409 61.52 28.65 3.12
C ASP A 409 63.05 28.76 2.87
N PRO A 410 63.52 29.71 2.05
CA PRO A 410 64.94 29.84 1.69
C PRO A 410 65.84 30.23 2.87
N LYS A 411 65.28 30.51 4.05
CA LYS A 411 66.03 31.00 5.22
C LYS A 411 66.62 29.90 6.12
N GLU A 412 66.25 28.63 5.96
CA GLU A 412 66.79 27.53 6.79
C GLU A 412 68.03 26.86 6.16
N ASN A 413 68.38 27.18 4.91
CA ASN A 413 69.54 26.63 4.18
C ASN A 413 70.79 27.54 4.20
N ARG A 414 70.85 28.50 5.14
CA ARG A 414 72.05 29.30 5.43
C ARG A 414 72.43 29.16 6.90
N ARG A 415 73.03 28.03 7.24
CA ARG A 415 74.01 27.92 8.32
C ARG A 415 75.09 26.94 7.93
#